data_AF-A0A966QSI9-F1
#
_entry.id   AF-A0A966QSI9-F1
#
_cell.length_a   1.000
_cell.length_b   1.000
_cell.length_c   1.000
_cell.angle_alpha   90.00
_cell.angle_beta   90.00
_cell.angle_gamma   90.00
#
_symmetry.space_group_name_H-M   'P 1'
#
loop_
_entity.id
_entity.type
_entity.pdbx_description
1 polymer ?
#
loop_
_entity_poly.entity_id
_entity_poly.type
_entity_poly.pdbx_seq_one_letter_code
_entity_poly.pdbx_strand_id
1 'polypeptide(L)'
;MLRRDPILALLLGTSLTPLLLSGQPSSAQVQRFMLAPGSSVGNETQIKPKNCVTDPKTGAVTCDTEIVNPPGNTPAKPSYTPFGN
;
A
#
# COMPACT_ATOMS: atom_id res chain seq x y z
N MET A 1 55.43 -25.08 -26.58
CA MET A 1 55.85 -23.98 -25.69
C MET A 1 56.24 -22.78 -26.54
N LEU A 2 55.39 -21.77 -26.64
CA LEU A 2 55.81 -20.39 -26.89
C LEU A 2 54.75 -19.47 -26.28
N ARG A 3 55.21 -18.68 -25.33
CA ARG A 3 54.50 -17.81 -24.40
C ARG A 3 53.96 -16.58 -25.13
N ARG A 4 52.74 -16.13 -24.82
CA ARG A 4 52.34 -14.75 -25.06
C ARG A 4 51.48 -14.32 -23.86
N ASP A 5 52.22 -13.95 -22.83
CA ASP A 5 51.70 -13.42 -21.58
C ASP A 5 51.10 -12.01 -21.79
N PRO A 6 50.23 -11.60 -20.86
CA PRO A 6 49.11 -10.70 -21.07
C PRO A 6 49.48 -9.26 -20.68
N ILE A 7 48.47 -8.39 -20.67
CA ILE A 7 48.51 -7.05 -20.08
C ILE A 7 49.13 -6.02 -21.04
N LEU A 8 48.43 -4.90 -21.18
CA LEU A 8 48.86 -3.68 -21.86
C LEU A 8 48.49 -3.51 -23.35
N ALA A 9 47.19 -3.38 -23.60
CA ALA A 9 46.69 -2.43 -24.59
C ALA A 9 45.37 -1.86 -24.03
N LEU A 10 45.48 -0.97 -23.05
CA LEU A 10 45.28 0.47 -23.25
C LEU A 10 43.84 0.80 -23.67
N LEU A 11 43.01 1.07 -22.66
CA LEU A 11 42.11 2.23 -22.60
C LEU A 11 41.65 2.80 -23.96
N LEU A 12 40.57 2.26 -24.52
CA LEU A 12 39.78 2.94 -25.54
C LEU A 12 38.29 2.85 -25.19
N GLY A 13 37.71 4.01 -24.86
CA GLY A 13 36.34 4.34 -25.24
C GLY A 13 35.22 3.84 -24.34
N THR A 14 35.16 4.27 -23.08
CA THR A 14 33.85 4.36 -22.41
C THR A 14 33.21 5.68 -22.80
N SER A 15 32.46 5.66 -23.90
CA SER A 15 31.55 6.72 -24.30
C SER A 15 30.65 7.11 -23.13
N LEU A 16 30.47 8.42 -22.91
CA LEU A 16 29.38 8.94 -22.07
C LEU A 16 28.06 8.45 -22.69
N THR A 17 27.53 7.33 -22.20
CA THR A 17 26.15 6.93 -22.48
C THR A 17 25.27 7.88 -21.69
N PRO A 18 24.50 8.79 -22.32
CA PRO A 18 23.47 9.51 -21.58
C PRO A 18 22.53 8.44 -21.05
N LEU A 19 22.46 8.35 -19.71
CA LEU A 19 21.50 7.52 -19.03
C LEU A 19 20.12 8.04 -19.43
N LEU A 20 19.53 7.46 -20.47
CA LEU A 20 18.15 7.69 -20.85
C LEU A 20 17.33 7.26 -19.65
N LEU A 21 16.95 8.24 -18.83
CA LEU A 21 16.04 8.10 -17.71
C LEU A 21 14.68 7.74 -18.32
N SER A 22 14.51 6.46 -18.68
CA SER A 22 13.22 5.91 -19.04
C SER A 22 12.34 6.08 -17.80
N GLY A 23 11.48 7.10 -17.84
CA GLY A 23 10.55 7.41 -16.77
C GLY A 23 9.80 6.14 -16.40
N GLN A 24 10.19 5.53 -15.29
CA GLN A 24 9.46 4.40 -14.75
C GLN A 24 8.03 4.92 -14.49
N PRO A 25 6.99 4.18 -14.90
CA PRO A 25 5.63 4.59 -14.60
C PRO A 25 5.52 4.75 -13.09
N SER A 26 5.40 6.01 -12.64
CA SER A 26 5.21 6.32 -11.23
C SER A 26 3.86 5.72 -10.85
N SER A 27 3.91 4.63 -10.10
CA SER A 27 2.71 4.05 -9.51
C SER A 27 2.28 4.97 -8.38
N ALA A 28 1.40 5.92 -8.68
CA ALA A 28 0.76 6.70 -7.64
C ALA A 28 0.03 5.74 -6.70
N GLN A 29 0.25 5.87 -5.39
CA GLN A 29 -0.52 5.12 -4.41
C GLN A 29 -1.99 5.52 -4.55
N VAL A 30 -2.82 4.62 -5.06
CA VAL A 30 -4.27 4.84 -5.16
C VAL A 30 -4.91 4.42 -3.85
N GLN A 31 -5.39 5.39 -3.08
CA GLN A 31 -6.23 5.10 -1.92
C GLN A 31 -7.60 4.58 -2.42
N ARG A 32 -8.03 3.44 -1.89
CA ARG A 32 -9.39 2.92 -2.06
C ARG A 32 -10.10 3.09 -0.73
N PHE A 33 -11.20 3.81 -0.74
CA PHE A 33 -12.05 3.98 0.44
C PHE A 33 -13.06 2.84 0.48
N MET A 34 -13.33 2.34 1.69
CA MET A 34 -14.31 1.26 1.91
C MET A 34 -15.75 1.72 1.60
N LEU A 35 -15.97 3.03 1.55
CA LEU A 35 -17.24 3.68 1.30
C LEU A 35 -17.14 4.52 0.01
N ALA A 36 -18.19 4.48 -0.80
CA ALA A 36 -18.25 5.28 -2.02
C ALA A 36 -18.33 6.79 -1.69
N PRO A 37 -17.83 7.67 -2.59
CA PRO A 37 -18.05 9.11 -2.47
C PRO A 37 -19.53 9.44 -2.29
N GLY A 38 -19.87 10.24 -1.27
CA GLY A 38 -21.26 10.61 -0.96
C GLY A 38 -22.04 9.59 -0.13
N SER A 39 -21.41 8.51 0.36
CA SER A 39 -22.04 7.59 1.31
C SER A 39 -22.45 8.33 2.58
N SER A 40 -23.73 8.29 2.97
CA SER A 40 -24.24 8.96 4.17
C SER A 40 -24.12 8.05 5.40
N VAL A 41 -22.88 7.83 5.83
CA VAL A 41 -22.57 7.05 7.03
C VAL A 41 -21.80 7.94 7.99
N GLY A 42 -22.37 8.19 9.16
CA GLY A 42 -21.81 9.11 10.13
C GLY A 42 -20.87 8.45 11.14
N ASN A 43 -20.48 9.25 12.14
CA ASN A 43 -19.60 8.83 13.24
C ASN A 43 -20.20 7.68 14.08
N GLU A 44 -21.50 7.44 13.96
CA GLU A 44 -22.22 6.35 14.61
C GLU A 44 -21.95 4.95 14.02
N THR A 45 -21.12 4.85 12.98
CA THR A 45 -20.61 3.58 12.44
C THR A 45 -19.96 2.76 13.55
N GLN A 46 -20.37 1.49 13.68
CA GLN A 46 -19.92 0.59 14.75
C GLN A 46 -19.44 -0.74 14.19
N ILE A 47 -18.35 -1.25 14.75
CA ILE A 47 -17.94 -2.64 14.59
C ILE A 47 -18.70 -3.47 15.62
N LYS A 48 -19.57 -4.38 15.17
CA LYS A 48 -20.23 -5.34 16.04
C LYS A 48 -19.57 -6.71 15.93
N PRO A 49 -19.23 -7.35 17.06
CA PRO A 49 -18.85 -8.76 17.06
C PRO A 49 -20.02 -9.63 16.64
N LYS A 50 -19.75 -10.67 15.86
CA LYS A 50 -20.70 -11.74 15.55
C LYS A 50 -20.00 -13.10 15.58
N ASN A 51 -20.80 -14.16 15.63
CA ASN A 51 -20.31 -15.55 15.55
C ASN A 51 -19.14 -15.86 16.50
N CYS A 52 -19.19 -15.35 17.74
CA CYS A 52 -18.12 -15.54 18.69
C CYS A 52 -17.97 -17.02 19.09
N VAL A 53 -16.75 -17.53 19.04
CA VAL A 53 -16.38 -18.89 19.41
C VAL A 53 -15.35 -18.85 20.52
N THR A 54 -15.59 -19.61 21.59
CA THR A 54 -14.64 -19.75 22.70
C THR A 54 -13.78 -20.98 22.47
N ASP A 55 -12.47 -20.82 22.51
CA ASP A 55 -11.54 -21.94 22.49
C ASP A 55 -11.63 -22.71 23.82
N PRO A 56 -11.97 -24.02 23.80
CA PRO A 56 -12.22 -24.77 25.03
C PRO A 56 -10.96 -25.11 25.84
N LYS A 57 -9.76 -24.93 25.27
CA LYS A 57 -8.48 -25.28 25.92
C LYS A 57 -7.82 -24.07 26.57
N THR A 58 -7.97 -22.90 25.96
CA THR A 58 -7.34 -21.64 26.36
C THR A 58 -8.34 -20.63 26.92
N GLY A 59 -9.63 -20.82 26.67
CA GLY A 59 -10.69 -19.89 27.08
C GLY A 59 -10.76 -18.61 26.24
N ALA A 60 -9.92 -18.47 25.21
CA ALA A 60 -9.89 -17.29 24.35
C ALA A 60 -11.16 -17.19 23.50
N VAL A 61 -11.73 -15.99 23.38
CA VAL A 61 -12.91 -15.73 22.55
C VAL A 61 -12.49 -15.05 21.25
N THR A 62 -12.85 -15.66 20.13
CA THR A 62 -12.64 -15.09 18.79
C THR A 62 -13.99 -14.81 18.16
N CYS A 63 -14.18 -13.62 17.59
CA CYS A 63 -15.41 -13.23 16.94
C CYS A 63 -15.13 -12.74 15.51
N ASP A 64 -16.06 -13.02 14.60
CA ASP A 64 -16.15 -12.28 13.34
C ASP A 64 -16.56 -10.83 13.63
N THR A 65 -16.23 -9.92 12.72
CA THR A 65 -16.65 -8.52 12.83
C THR A 65 -17.61 -8.16 11.71
N GLU A 66 -18.58 -7.32 12.04
CA GLU A 66 -19.51 -6.71 11.08
C GLU A 66 -19.52 -5.21 11.26
N ILE A 67 -19.43 -4.49 10.14
CA ILE A 67 -19.59 -3.04 10.11
C ILE A 67 -21.07 -2.73 10.01
N VAL A 68 -21.61 -2.09 11.05
CA VAL A 68 -22.96 -1.53 11.04
C VAL A 68 -22.84 -0.04 10.79
N ASN A 69 -23.37 0.40 9.66
CA ASN A 69 -23.46 1.80 9.27
C ASN A 69 -24.92 2.27 9.41
N PRO A 70 -25.30 2.92 10.53
CA PRO A 70 -26.60 3.55 10.62
C PRO A 70 -26.76 4.60 9.51
N PRO A 71 -27.99 4.90 9.09
CA PRO A 71 -28.24 6.02 8.19
C PRO A 71 -27.82 7.33 8.88
N GLY A 72 -26.82 7.99 8.32
CA GLY A 72 -26.39 9.32 8.71
C GLY A 72 -26.89 10.37 7.72
N ASN A 73 -26.97 11.63 8.15
CA ASN A 73 -27.16 12.76 7.23
C ASN A 73 -25.83 13.44 6.85
N THR A 74 -24.73 12.96 7.43
CA THR A 74 -23.39 13.50 7.19
C THR A 74 -22.74 12.72 6.05
N PRO A 75 -22.32 13.38 4.95
CA PRO A 75 -21.55 12.73 3.91
C PRO A 75 -20.24 12.18 4.48
N ALA A 76 -19.90 10.94 4.17
CA ALA A 76 -18.63 10.34 4.52
C ALA A 76 -17.49 11.16 3.88
N LYS A 77 -16.77 11.91 4.71
CA LYS A 77 -15.60 12.68 4.28
C LYS A 77 -14.37 11.81 4.47
N PRO A 78 -13.58 11.52 3.41
CA PRO A 78 -12.28 10.92 3.61
C PRO A 78 -11.43 11.86 4.48
N SER A 79 -10.90 11.35 5.58
CA SER A 79 -9.96 12.11 6.42
C SER A 79 -8.64 12.20 5.66
N TYR A 80 -8.49 13.25 4.87
CA TYR A 80 -7.29 13.52 4.07
C TYR A 80 -6.56 14.72 4.66
N THR A 81 -5.42 14.45 5.31
CA THR A 81 -4.44 15.47 5.67
C THR A 81 -3.27 15.30 4.70
N PRO A 82 -3.13 16.15 3.67
CA PRO A 82 -1.93 16.12 2.84
C PRO A 82 -0.73 16.45 3.72
N PHE A 83 0.37 15.73 3.51
CA PHE A 83 1.62 15.87 4.26
C PHE A 83 1.96 17.35 4.50
N GLY A 84 2.11 17.74 5.77
CA GLY A 84 2.58 19.05 6.16
C GLY A 84 4.09 19.13 5.94
N ASN A 85 4.54 20.19 5.26
CA ASN A 85 5.97 20.50 5.09
C ASN A 85 6.52 21.20 6.32
#